data_AF-A0A1D2N3A0-F1
#
_entry.id   AF-A0A1D2N3A0-F1
#
_cell.length_a   1.000
_cell.length_b   1.000
_cell.length_c   1.000
_cell.angle_alpha   90.00
_cell.angle_beta   90.00
_cell.angle_gamma   90.00
#
_symmetry.space_group_name_H-M   'P 1'
#
loop_
_entity.id
_entity.type
_entity.pdbx_description
1 polymer ?
#
loop_
_entity_poly.entity_id
_entity_poly.type
_entity_poly.pdbx_seq_one_letter_code
_entity_poly.pdbx_strand_id
1 'polypeptide(L)'
;MILFEEHNDILDLFEKFSSLRTKEEQQESLELAEHASMVMNTLHNAISSLDNPDAFFSFVEQVGASHRRIPGFNKDYFWML
;
A
#
# COMPACT_ATOMS: atom_id res chain seq x y z
N MET A 1 7.87 8.78 5.84
CA MET A 1 7.43 7.93 4.72
C MET A 1 8.68 7.35 4.10
N ILE A 2 9.33 6.43 4.83
CA ILE A 2 10.71 5.99 4.55
C ILE A 2 10.75 5.11 3.29
N LEU A 3 9.64 4.40 3.00
CA LEU A 3 9.54 3.45 1.88
C LEU A 3 9.91 4.08 0.52
N PHE A 4 9.33 5.22 0.15
CA PHE A 4 9.62 5.84 -1.16
C PHE A 4 10.95 6.60 -1.18
N GLU A 5 11.49 6.96 -0.02
CA GLU A 5 12.84 7.54 0.07
C GLU A 5 13.91 6.48 -0.23
N GLU A 6 13.70 5.23 0.23
CA GLU A 6 14.63 4.10 0.03
C GLU A 6 14.37 3.32 -1.28
N HIS A 7 13.11 3.28 -1.72
CA HIS A 7 12.66 2.50 -2.87
C HIS A 7 11.83 3.38 -3.83
N ASN A 8 12.52 4.32 -4.48
CA ASN A 8 11.88 5.31 -5.36
C ASN A 8 11.27 4.67 -6.62
N ASP A 9 11.71 3.49 -7.02
CA ASP A 9 11.15 2.68 -8.12
C ASP A 9 9.72 2.20 -7.82
N ILE A 10 9.38 2.00 -6.54
CA ILE A 10 8.05 1.58 -6.13
C ILE A 10 7.00 2.67 -6.45
N LEU A 11 7.38 3.95 -6.47
CA LEU A 11 6.47 5.06 -6.85
C LEU A 11 5.93 4.91 -8.28
N ASP A 12 6.67 4.25 -9.17
CA ASP A 12 6.27 4.06 -10.57
C ASP A 12 5.01 3.21 -10.70
N LEU A 13 4.67 2.43 -9.66
CA LEU A 13 3.45 1.63 -9.60
C LEU A 13 2.20 2.47 -9.29
N PHE A 14 2.36 3.74 -8.90
CA PHE A 14 1.27 4.61 -8.43
C PHE A 14 1.00 5.73 -9.41
N GLU A 15 0.16 5.47 -10.42
CA GLU A 15 -0.14 6.42 -11.52
C GLU A 15 -0.47 7.84 -11.04
N LYS A 16 -1.21 7.97 -9.92
CA LYS A 16 -1.69 9.27 -9.40
C LYS A 16 -0.62 10.13 -8.75
N PHE A 17 0.46 9.54 -8.25
CA PHE A 17 1.49 10.26 -7.48
C PHE A 17 2.91 9.76 -7.77
N SER A 18 3.10 9.09 -8.90
CA SER A 18 4.40 8.61 -9.38
C SER A 18 5.43 9.74 -9.60
N SER A 19 5.01 10.99 -9.68
CA SER A 19 5.90 12.15 -9.83
C SER A 19 6.42 12.71 -8.51
N LEU A 20 5.92 12.25 -7.34
CA LEU A 20 6.30 12.80 -6.04
C LEU A 20 7.63 12.21 -5.56
N ARG A 21 8.75 12.75 -6.07
CA ARG A 21 10.09 12.17 -5.86
C ARG A 21 10.76 12.73 -4.62
N THR A 22 10.34 13.89 -4.12
CA THR A 22 10.87 14.46 -2.89
C THR A 22 9.96 14.23 -1.69
N LYS A 23 10.55 14.31 -0.50
CA LYS A 23 9.83 14.17 0.77
C LYS A 23 8.79 15.27 0.96
N GLU A 24 9.11 16.49 0.55
CA GLU A 24 8.23 17.65 0.65
C GLU A 24 6.99 17.46 -0.22
N GLU A 25 7.16 17.08 -1.49
CA GLU A 25 6.07 16.79 -2.43
C GLU A 25 5.15 15.68 -1.90
N GLN A 26 5.78 14.66 -1.34
CA GLN A 26 5.13 13.52 -0.71
C GLN A 26 4.32 13.88 0.54
N GLN A 27 4.80 14.81 1.37
CA GLN A 27 4.11 15.26 2.58
C GLN A 27 2.90 16.16 2.28
N GLU A 28 2.95 16.91 1.19
CA GLU A 28 1.87 17.83 0.79
C GLU A 28 0.80 17.16 -0.08
N SER A 29 1.03 15.96 -0.60
CA SER A 29 0.08 15.27 -1.46
C SER A 29 -1.11 14.69 -0.71
N LEU A 30 -2.30 15.15 -1.11
CA LEU A 30 -3.57 14.62 -0.65
C LEU A 30 -3.78 13.18 -1.12
N GLU A 31 -3.48 12.88 -2.39
CA GLU A 31 -3.67 11.55 -2.98
C GLU A 31 -2.84 10.49 -2.25
N LEU A 32 -1.61 10.83 -1.88
CA LEU A 32 -0.74 9.94 -1.12
C LEU A 32 -1.23 9.78 0.32
N ALA A 33 -1.69 10.85 0.96
CA ALA A 33 -2.30 10.77 2.29
C ALA A 33 -3.57 9.90 2.30
N GLU A 34 -4.44 10.03 1.29
CA GLU A 34 -5.63 9.20 1.10
C GLU A 34 -5.26 7.73 0.90
N HIS A 35 -4.25 7.45 0.06
CA HIS A 35 -3.78 6.09 -0.16
C HIS A 35 -3.22 5.47 1.13
N ALA A 36 -2.38 6.20 1.86
CA ALA A 36 -1.84 5.75 3.13
C ALA A 36 -2.94 5.47 4.17
N SER A 37 -3.96 6.33 4.22
CA SER A 37 -5.15 6.13 5.06
C SER A 37 -5.90 4.85 4.69
N MET A 38 -6.08 4.58 3.39
CA MET A 38 -6.71 3.34 2.91
C MET A 38 -5.92 2.11 3.37
N VAL A 39 -4.59 2.10 3.19
CA VAL A 39 -3.72 1.00 3.64
C VAL A 39 -3.83 0.79 5.15
N MET A 40 -3.76 1.86 5.95
CA MET A 40 -3.86 1.76 7.42
C MET A 40 -5.23 1.24 7.87
N ASN A 41 -6.31 1.66 7.23
CA ASN A 41 -7.66 1.16 7.52
C ASN A 41 -7.82 -0.32 7.12
N THR A 42 -7.25 -0.72 5.98
CA THR A 42 -7.20 -2.13 5.56
C THR A 42 -6.47 -2.98 6.61
N LEU A 43 -5.31 -2.53 7.09
CA LEU A 43 -4.55 -3.20 8.15
C LEU A 43 -5.35 -3.28 9.45
N HIS A 44 -6.01 -2.19 9.86
CA HIS A 44 -6.85 -2.16 11.05
C HIS A 44 -7.97 -3.21 10.98
N ASN A 45 -8.69 -3.26 9.85
CA ASN A 45 -9.76 -4.24 9.64
C ASN A 45 -9.24 -5.68 9.66
N ALA A 46 -8.05 -5.94 9.11
CA ALA A 46 -7.41 -7.24 9.19
C ALA A 46 -7.10 -7.62 10.65
N ILE A 47 -6.52 -6.70 11.43
CA ILE A 47 -6.19 -6.94 12.85
C ILE A 47 -7.47 -7.19 13.66
N SER A 48 -8.54 -6.41 13.41
CA SER A 48 -9.82 -6.56 14.10
C SER A 48 -10.57 -7.85 13.77
N SER A 49 -10.20 -8.56 12.69
CA SER A 49 -10.81 -9.84 12.31
C SER A 49 -9.98 -11.07 12.72
N LEU A 50 -8.90 -10.88 13.49
CA LEU A 50 -8.03 -11.98 13.93
C LEU A 50 -8.74 -13.01 14.82
N ASP A 51 -9.85 -12.64 15.46
CA ASP A 51 -10.71 -13.56 16.22
C ASP A 51 -11.56 -14.47 15.33
N ASN A 52 -11.64 -14.18 14.03
CA ASN A 52 -12.28 -14.99 13.00
C ASN A 52 -11.30 -15.27 11.84
N PRO A 53 -10.55 -16.39 11.91
CA PRO A 53 -9.55 -16.76 10.90
C PRO A 53 -10.09 -16.79 9.46
N ASP A 54 -11.32 -17.26 9.24
CA ASP A 54 -11.92 -17.33 7.91
C ASP A 54 -12.14 -15.93 7.32
N ALA A 55 -12.60 -14.99 8.14
CA ALA A 55 -12.77 -13.59 7.75
C ALA A 55 -11.42 -12.93 7.46
N PHE A 56 -10.41 -13.18 8.30
CA PHE A 56 -9.06 -12.69 8.10
C PHE A 56 -8.47 -13.17 6.77
N PHE A 57 -8.47 -14.48 6.50
CA PHE A 57 -7.91 -15.03 5.26
C PHE A 57 -8.67 -14.53 4.02
N SER A 58 -10.00 -14.50 4.07
CA SER A 58 -10.81 -13.97 2.95
C SER A 58 -10.44 -12.52 2.63
N PHE A 59 -10.21 -11.71 3.65
CA PHE A 59 -9.83 -10.31 3.49
C PHE A 59 -8.42 -10.16 2.90
N VAL A 60 -7.43 -10.89 3.43
CA VAL A 60 -6.05 -10.87 2.91
C VAL A 60 -5.99 -11.38 1.47
N GLU A 61 -6.73 -12.42 1.13
CA GLU A 61 -6.84 -12.93 -0.24
C GLU A 61 -7.42 -11.90 -1.20
N GLN A 62 -8.48 -11.19 -0.78
CA GLN A 62 -9.09 -10.12 -1.58
C GLN A 62 -8.10 -8.98 -1.85
N VAL A 63 -7.36 -8.54 -0.84
CA VAL A 63 -6.33 -7.50 -0.97
C VAL A 63 -5.17 -7.99 -1.85
N GLY A 64 -4.70 -9.22 -1.66
CA GLY A 64 -3.66 -9.80 -2.51
C GLY A 64 -4.10 -9.92 -3.98
N ALA A 65 -5.35 -10.29 -4.22
CA ALA A 65 -5.92 -10.40 -5.56
C ALA A 65 -6.02 -9.05 -6.28
N SER A 66 -6.26 -7.94 -5.57
CA SER A 66 -6.27 -6.61 -6.17
C SER A 66 -4.87 -6.17 -6.60
N HIS A 67 -3.84 -6.45 -5.79
CA HIS A 67 -2.46 -6.05 -6.09
C HIS A 67 -1.84 -6.86 -7.24
N ARG A 68 -2.18 -8.14 -7.38
CA ARG A 68 -1.70 -8.97 -8.51
C ARG A 68 -2.12 -8.45 -9.89
N ARG A 69 -3.09 -7.55 -9.97
CA ARG A 69 -3.57 -6.97 -11.23
C ARG A 69 -2.77 -5.73 -11.64
N ILE A 70 -1.89 -5.21 -10.77
CA ILE A 70 -1.09 -4.01 -11.04
C ILE A 70 0.11 -4.40 -11.92
N PRO A 71 0.30 -3.78 -13.09
CA PRO A 71 1.51 -3.98 -13.90
C PRO A 71 2.78 -3.65 -13.10
N GLY A 72 3.80 -4.49 -13.18
CA GLY A 72 5.02 -4.31 -12.38
C GLY A 72 4.92 -4.75 -10.92
N PHE A 73 3.79 -5.34 -10.50
CA PHE A 73 3.63 -5.91 -9.17
C PHE A 73 4.74 -6.91 -8.82
N ASN A 74 5.41 -6.68 -7.69
CA ASN A 74 6.28 -7.66 -7.05
C ASN A 74 5.81 -7.87 -5.60
N LYS A 75 5.58 -9.12 -5.23
CA LYS A 75 5.21 -9.51 -3.86
C LYS A 75 6.27 -9.10 -2.83
N ASP A 76 7.53 -8.97 -3.24
CA ASP A 76 8.63 -8.66 -2.34
C ASP A 76 8.53 -7.24 -1.78
N TYR A 77 7.81 -6.33 -2.47
CA TYR A 77 7.53 -4.98 -1.99
C TYR A 77 6.69 -4.95 -0.71
N PHE A 78 5.89 -5.98 -0.41
CA PHE A 78 5.15 -6.06 0.85
C PHE A 78 6.06 -6.24 2.07
N TRP A 79 7.28 -6.74 1.87
CA TRP A 79 8.25 -6.97 2.94
C TRP A 79 9.21 -5.80 3.16
N MET A 80 9.10 -4.74 2.36
CA MET A 80 9.92 -3.53 2.47
C MET A 80 9.30 -2.46 3.40
N LEU A 81 8.11 -2.74 3.95
CA LEU A 81 7.38 -1.90 4.90
C LEU A 81 7.87 -2.07 6.34
#